data_AF-A0A967E7P7-F1
#
_entry.id   AF-A0A967E7P7-F1
#
_cell.length_a   1.000
_cell.length_b   1.000
_cell.length_c   1.000
_cell.angle_alpha   90.00
_cell.angle_beta   90.00
_cell.angle_gamma   90.00
#
_symmetry.space_group_name_H-M   'P 1'
#
loop_
_entity.id
_entity.type
_entity.pdbx_description
1 polymer ?
#
loop_
_entity_poly.entity_id
_entity_poly.type
_entity_poly.pdbx_seq_one_letter_code
_entity_poly.pdbx_strand_id
1 'polypeptide(L)'
;MASTIVRGTCFRCGRDKNLRWNHILDRGECRACRAQRSPEEVCTGCGRTRRVNARTDDGGTICVTCYARTRTAEDACDECGTLGPLATRAGGKRAGSRNLCPRCYRNPKRVCGVCGRLKRIALKATATTPDICPTCYQAPVIDCSICGRQALGRRTTNHGRPRCFACQAAQQIDAALTGPGGTIRPELKGVRDALTELRQPRSLLSNWRGLASLRLLTDIAAGRLDLSHDALDAQPQVFSVNYLRAMLVAAEALPPRDENATRLHRYVTETVAGITDPELRGVLTRYARWHVAGRAKTNRHGRISAHVAARCRGDIQTAKSFLDHLTAYGHDLDDCPQACIDAWLGGPSRSARLSFIRWLKRGGYLPRVRLPEPIAPKDPGHDADPDEQLALARRLLHDPDSASIEDRAAACLILLYAQPAAKIAALTTSDIKVSDGDTYLALGPEPLLLIPPLDALVTALPVAKPFGTASTLADPRWLFTGKNAGTHLHPTSLMARMNRLGIITRASRNTALLHLASTTPPAVFASLTGISIGTATRWAELTGSAWNNYAGARR
;
A
#
# COMPACT_ATOMS: atom_id res chain seq x y z
N MET A 1 -35.26 -29.65 0.96
CA MET A 1 -35.35 -28.62 -0.10
C MET A 1 -36.20 -27.47 0.41
N ALA A 2 -35.61 -26.26 0.52
CA ALA A 2 -36.33 -25.11 1.06
C ALA A 2 -37.16 -24.45 -0.06
N SER A 3 -38.46 -24.69 0.00
CA SER A 3 -39.53 -24.05 -0.77
C SER A 3 -39.32 -22.55 -1.07
N THR A 4 -39.11 -22.24 -2.35
CA THR A 4 -39.07 -20.87 -2.88
C THR A 4 -40.43 -20.18 -2.72
N ILE A 5 -40.42 -18.91 -2.32
CA ILE A 5 -41.63 -18.08 -2.25
C ILE A 5 -41.77 -17.35 -3.59
N VAL A 6 -42.87 -17.57 -4.29
CA VAL A 6 -43.15 -17.01 -5.63
C VAL A 6 -44.49 -16.29 -5.56
N ARG A 7 -44.63 -15.13 -6.21
CA ARG A 7 -45.91 -14.41 -6.30
C ARG A 7 -46.77 -15.04 -7.40
N GLY A 8 -48.02 -15.36 -7.11
CA GLY A 8 -48.96 -15.91 -8.09
C GLY A 8 -50.29 -16.31 -7.48
N THR A 9 -51.15 -16.91 -8.30
CA THR A 9 -52.51 -17.31 -7.91
C THR A 9 -52.50 -18.55 -7.03
N CYS A 10 -53.00 -18.43 -5.79
CA CYS A 10 -53.10 -19.56 -4.87
C CYS A 10 -54.06 -20.62 -5.40
N PHE A 11 -53.62 -21.87 -5.53
CA PHE A 11 -54.45 -22.94 -6.07
C PHE A 11 -55.75 -23.19 -5.28
N ARG A 12 -55.79 -22.84 -3.98
CA ARG A 12 -56.98 -23.05 -3.13
C ARG A 12 -57.94 -21.88 -3.11
N CYS A 13 -57.45 -20.66 -2.84
CA CYS A 13 -58.34 -19.50 -2.68
C CYS A 13 -58.50 -18.67 -3.96
N GLY A 14 -57.79 -19.00 -5.04
CA GLY A 14 -57.84 -18.26 -6.31
C GLY A 14 -57.30 -16.84 -6.25
N ARG A 15 -56.78 -16.38 -5.10
CA ARG A 15 -56.27 -15.01 -4.92
C ARG A 15 -54.79 -14.95 -5.18
N ASP A 16 -54.37 -13.85 -5.78
CA ASP A 16 -52.98 -13.55 -6.09
C ASP A 16 -52.21 -13.16 -4.81
N LYS A 17 -51.24 -13.99 -4.41
CA LYS A 17 -50.54 -13.89 -3.11
C LYS A 17 -49.10 -14.38 -3.24
N ASN A 18 -48.31 -14.18 -2.19
CA ASN A 18 -47.03 -14.86 -2.04
C ASN A 18 -47.29 -16.34 -1.71
N LEU A 19 -46.93 -17.21 -2.64
CA LEU A 19 -47.13 -18.65 -2.58
C LEU A 19 -45.84 -19.33 -2.19
N ARG A 20 -45.96 -20.44 -1.50
CA ARG A 20 -44.84 -21.35 -1.24
C ARG A 20 -45.15 -22.64 -2.00
N TRP A 21 -44.21 -23.16 -2.77
CA TRP A 21 -44.47 -24.36 -3.59
C TRP A 21 -44.75 -25.58 -2.70
N ASN A 22 -45.83 -26.31 -2.98
CA ASN A 22 -46.10 -27.61 -2.38
C ASN A 22 -45.69 -28.69 -3.39
N HIS A 23 -44.54 -29.32 -3.17
CA HIS A 23 -43.97 -30.31 -4.09
C HIS A 23 -44.78 -31.60 -4.20
N ILE A 24 -45.68 -31.90 -3.25
CA ILE A 24 -46.53 -33.10 -3.30
C ILE A 24 -47.72 -32.90 -4.24
N LEU A 25 -48.26 -31.68 -4.30
CA LEU A 25 -49.41 -31.35 -5.15
C LEU A 25 -49.00 -30.63 -6.43
N ASP A 26 -47.70 -30.41 -6.60
CA ASP A 26 -47.06 -29.59 -7.63
C ASP A 26 -47.76 -28.25 -7.94
N ARG A 27 -48.21 -27.56 -6.87
CA ARG A 27 -48.90 -26.27 -6.99
C ARG A 27 -48.49 -25.29 -5.90
N GLY A 28 -48.60 -24.00 -6.22
CA GLY A 28 -48.37 -22.89 -5.30
C GLY A 28 -49.54 -22.63 -4.36
N GLU A 29 -49.28 -22.59 -3.06
CA GLU A 29 -50.31 -22.36 -2.04
C GLU A 29 -49.92 -21.20 -1.13
N CYS A 30 -50.87 -20.29 -0.87
CA CYS A 30 -50.64 -19.15 -0.01
C CYS A 30 -50.53 -19.54 1.48
N ARG A 31 -49.91 -18.66 2.27
CA ARG A 31 -49.71 -18.88 3.71
C ARG A 31 -51.01 -19.11 4.48
N ALA A 32 -52.10 -18.43 4.10
CA ALA A 32 -53.40 -18.52 4.79
C ALA A 32 -54.09 -19.87 4.56
N CYS A 33 -54.20 -20.33 3.31
CA CYS A 33 -54.79 -21.64 2.99
C CYS A 33 -53.98 -22.80 3.59
N ARG A 34 -52.66 -22.67 3.62
CA ARG A 34 -51.79 -23.65 4.31
C ARG A 34 -51.99 -23.63 5.83
N ALA A 35 -52.27 -22.45 6.38
CA ALA A 35 -52.53 -22.30 7.80
C ALA A 35 -53.77 -23.06 8.24
N GLN A 36 -54.82 -23.02 7.43
CA GLN A 36 -56.10 -23.67 7.68
C GLN A 36 -56.05 -25.20 7.73
N ARG A 37 -55.09 -25.84 7.05
CA ARG A 37 -54.97 -27.31 6.98
C ARG A 37 -53.90 -27.90 7.90
N SER A 38 -53.23 -27.06 8.68
CA SER A 38 -52.18 -27.57 9.56
C SER A 38 -52.85 -28.31 10.72
N PRO A 39 -52.36 -29.52 11.07
CA PRO A 39 -52.98 -30.31 12.12
C PRO A 39 -53.07 -29.49 13.41
N GLU A 40 -54.25 -29.54 14.03
CA GLU A 40 -54.47 -29.03 15.37
C GLU A 40 -54.45 -30.20 16.34
N GLU A 41 -53.51 -30.17 17.28
CA GLU A 41 -53.35 -31.19 18.31
C GLU A 41 -53.32 -30.49 19.67
N VAL A 42 -53.52 -31.26 20.74
CA VAL A 42 -53.46 -30.72 22.10
C VAL A 42 -52.03 -30.29 22.39
N CYS A 43 -51.83 -28.97 22.56
CA CYS A 43 -50.52 -28.42 22.85
C CYS A 43 -50.09 -28.79 24.27
N THR A 44 -48.96 -29.50 24.44
CA THR A 44 -48.41 -29.88 25.76
C THR A 44 -48.15 -28.67 26.66
N GLY A 45 -47.85 -27.50 26.09
CA GLY A 45 -47.57 -26.28 26.86
C GLY A 45 -48.79 -25.55 27.45
N CYS A 46 -49.96 -25.58 26.81
CA CYS A 46 -51.15 -24.87 27.29
C CYS A 46 -52.41 -25.73 27.44
N GLY A 47 -52.32 -27.03 27.11
CA GLY A 47 -53.43 -27.98 27.17
C GLY A 47 -54.55 -27.72 26.16
N ARG A 48 -54.43 -26.71 25.29
CA ARG A 48 -55.47 -26.36 24.31
C ARG A 48 -55.16 -26.97 22.95
N THR A 49 -56.18 -27.46 22.27
CA THR A 49 -56.10 -27.83 20.85
C THR A 49 -55.75 -26.59 20.04
N ARG A 50 -54.58 -26.61 19.43
CA ARG A 50 -54.02 -25.50 18.67
C ARG A 50 -53.21 -26.07 17.52
N ARG A 51 -53.07 -25.28 16.46
CA ARG A 51 -52.15 -25.60 15.38
C ARG A 51 -50.75 -25.95 15.87
N VAL A 52 -50.25 -27.12 15.45
CA VAL A 52 -48.90 -27.59 15.76
C VAL A 52 -47.85 -26.69 15.09
N ASN A 53 -46.98 -26.08 15.90
CA ASN A 53 -45.87 -25.25 15.43
C ASN A 53 -44.53 -25.99 15.48
N ALA A 54 -44.30 -26.75 16.54
CA ALA A 54 -43.15 -27.61 16.72
C ALA A 54 -43.55 -28.86 17.54
N ARG A 55 -42.72 -29.91 17.51
CA ARG A 55 -42.81 -31.04 18.43
C ARG A 55 -41.63 -31.02 19.39
N THR A 56 -41.83 -31.43 20.63
CA THR A 56 -40.75 -31.71 21.59
C THR A 56 -40.04 -33.00 21.23
N ASP A 57 -38.86 -33.22 21.80
CA ASP A 57 -38.09 -34.45 21.58
C ASP A 57 -38.87 -35.70 22.04
N ASP A 58 -39.74 -35.54 23.05
CA ASP A 58 -40.64 -36.58 23.56
C ASP A 58 -41.93 -36.74 22.74
N GLY A 59 -42.03 -36.09 21.56
CA GLY A 59 -43.15 -36.21 20.62
C GLY A 59 -44.36 -35.31 20.90
N GLY A 60 -44.39 -34.60 22.03
CA GLY A 60 -45.46 -33.67 22.41
C GLY A 60 -45.57 -32.46 21.47
N THR A 61 -46.76 -31.94 21.25
CA THR A 61 -46.96 -30.81 20.32
C THR A 61 -46.94 -29.45 21.01
N ILE A 62 -46.30 -28.46 20.41
CA ILE A 62 -46.25 -27.09 20.95
C ILE A 62 -46.85 -26.12 19.94
N CYS A 63 -47.80 -25.29 20.39
CA CYS A 63 -48.40 -24.21 19.62
C CYS A 63 -47.46 -23.00 19.50
N VAL A 64 -47.67 -22.12 18.51
CA VAL A 64 -46.78 -20.96 18.27
C VAL A 64 -46.62 -20.05 19.50
N THR A 65 -47.68 -19.89 20.30
CA THR A 65 -47.67 -19.04 21.50
C THR A 65 -46.87 -19.66 22.64
N CYS A 66 -47.04 -20.97 22.89
CA CYS A 66 -46.25 -21.67 23.90
C CYS A 66 -44.79 -21.82 23.45
N TYR A 67 -44.56 -22.03 22.14
CA TYR A 67 -43.24 -22.06 21.53
C TYR A 67 -42.52 -20.71 21.63
N ALA A 68 -43.27 -19.59 21.57
CA ALA A 68 -42.72 -18.27 21.80
C ALA A 68 -42.42 -18.03 23.29
N ARG A 69 -43.32 -18.47 24.21
CA ARG A 69 -43.11 -18.35 25.66
C ARG A 69 -41.90 -19.15 26.16
N THR A 70 -41.69 -20.37 25.69
CA THR A 70 -40.47 -21.16 25.97
C THR A 70 -39.19 -20.57 25.36
N ARG A 71 -39.31 -19.53 24.51
CA ARG A 71 -38.17 -18.77 23.95
C ARG A 71 -37.86 -17.47 24.69
N THR A 72 -38.69 -17.01 25.63
CA THR A 72 -38.60 -15.63 26.13
C THR A 72 -38.48 -15.45 27.64
N ALA A 73 -38.46 -16.48 28.49
CA ALA A 73 -38.55 -16.24 29.94
C ALA A 73 -37.23 -16.28 30.74
N GLU A 74 -36.29 -17.21 30.51
CA GLU A 74 -35.31 -17.50 31.59
C GLU A 74 -33.84 -17.72 31.18
N ASP A 75 -33.50 -17.73 29.88
CA ASP A 75 -32.11 -17.97 29.49
C ASP A 75 -31.27 -16.66 29.55
N ALA A 76 -30.22 -16.66 30.37
CA ALA A 76 -29.24 -15.59 30.39
C ALA A 76 -28.29 -15.67 29.19
N CYS A 77 -27.95 -14.52 28.61
CA CYS A 77 -26.85 -14.43 27.66
C CYS A 77 -25.52 -14.75 28.38
N ASP A 78 -24.79 -15.75 27.92
CA ASP A 78 -23.50 -16.15 28.49
C ASP A 78 -22.42 -15.05 28.38
N GLU A 79 -22.64 -13.98 27.61
CA GLU A 79 -21.69 -12.89 27.41
C GLU A 79 -22.08 -11.60 28.15
N CYS A 80 -23.37 -11.23 28.19
CA CYS A 80 -23.82 -9.99 28.83
C CYS A 80 -24.79 -10.16 30.00
N GLY A 81 -25.15 -11.40 30.36
CA GLY A 81 -26.04 -11.74 31.47
C GLY A 81 -27.51 -11.34 31.29
N THR A 82 -27.86 -10.62 30.22
CA THR A 82 -29.24 -10.15 29.99
C THR A 82 -30.17 -11.34 29.74
N LEU A 83 -31.24 -11.41 30.53
CA LEU A 83 -32.36 -12.32 30.32
C LEU A 83 -33.20 -11.83 29.14
N GLY A 84 -33.48 -12.71 28.18
CA GLY A 84 -34.27 -12.35 27.02
C GLY A 84 -34.10 -13.31 25.84
N PRO A 85 -34.65 -12.98 24.66
CA PRO A 85 -34.58 -13.86 23.50
C PRO A 85 -33.13 -14.07 23.07
N LEU A 86 -32.72 -15.34 22.92
CA LEU A 86 -31.39 -15.70 22.45
C LEU A 86 -31.35 -15.93 20.93
N ALA A 87 -30.29 -15.44 20.30
CA ALA A 87 -29.97 -15.68 18.89
C ALA A 87 -29.30 -17.04 18.67
N THR A 88 -28.57 -17.55 19.67
CA THR A 88 -28.05 -18.92 19.72
C THR A 88 -28.26 -19.50 21.11
N ARG A 89 -28.48 -20.81 21.22
CA ARG A 89 -28.58 -21.53 22.50
C ARG A 89 -27.46 -22.54 22.67
N ALA A 90 -27.08 -22.81 23.91
CA ALA A 90 -26.20 -23.90 24.30
C ALA A 90 -26.84 -25.26 23.97
N GLY A 91 -26.03 -26.24 23.56
CA GLY A 91 -26.52 -27.57 23.15
C GLY A 91 -27.21 -27.60 21.77
N GLY A 92 -27.17 -26.51 21.01
CA GLY A 92 -27.65 -26.51 19.63
C GLY A 92 -26.80 -27.44 18.73
N LYS A 93 -27.22 -27.62 17.47
CA LYS A 93 -26.57 -28.49 16.46
C LYS A 93 -25.06 -28.26 16.20
N ARG A 94 -24.42 -27.30 16.87
CA ARG A 94 -22.98 -27.01 16.76
C ARG A 94 -22.32 -27.31 18.10
N ALA A 95 -21.24 -28.07 18.07
CA ALA A 95 -20.34 -28.26 19.21
C ALA A 95 -19.85 -26.91 19.73
N GLY A 96 -19.91 -26.70 21.05
CA GLY A 96 -19.52 -25.44 21.71
C GLY A 96 -20.49 -24.27 21.50
N SER A 97 -21.75 -24.54 21.11
CA SER A 97 -22.78 -23.51 21.05
C SER A 97 -23.05 -22.91 22.44
N ARG A 98 -23.29 -21.60 22.47
CA ARG A 98 -23.51 -20.79 23.68
C ARG A 98 -24.86 -20.08 23.62
N ASN A 99 -25.41 -19.76 24.78
CA ASN A 99 -26.58 -18.90 24.92
C ASN A 99 -26.16 -17.45 24.66
N LEU A 100 -26.39 -16.93 23.44
CA LEU A 100 -26.03 -15.55 23.10
C LEU A 100 -27.26 -14.76 22.67
N CYS A 101 -27.47 -13.58 23.26
CA CYS A 101 -28.51 -12.66 22.82
C CYS A 101 -28.17 -12.07 21.43
N PRO A 102 -29.16 -11.54 20.68
CA PRO A 102 -28.94 -10.90 19.39
C PRO A 102 -27.88 -9.79 19.38
N ARG A 103 -27.68 -9.11 20.52
CA ARG A 103 -26.66 -8.05 20.67
C ARG A 103 -25.24 -8.62 20.79
N CYS A 104 -25.07 -9.71 21.53
CA CYS A 104 -23.78 -10.37 21.74
C CYS A 104 -23.41 -11.32 20.61
N TYR A 105 -24.41 -11.86 19.91
CA TYR A 105 -24.19 -12.74 18.77
C TYR A 105 -23.48 -12.00 17.61
N ARG A 106 -22.28 -12.49 17.27
CA ARG A 106 -21.51 -12.02 16.11
C ARG A 106 -21.48 -13.08 15.03
N ASN A 107 -21.81 -12.71 13.79
CA ASN A 107 -21.66 -13.63 12.67
C ASN A 107 -20.20 -14.09 12.51
N PRO A 108 -19.97 -15.38 12.19
CA PRO A 108 -18.64 -15.96 12.12
C PRO A 108 -17.83 -15.36 10.97
N LYS A 109 -16.49 -15.36 11.13
CA LYS A 109 -15.58 -15.08 10.02
C LYS A 109 -15.36 -16.35 9.22
N ARG A 110 -15.71 -16.34 7.93
CA ARG A 110 -15.47 -17.44 6.99
C ARG A 110 -15.06 -16.89 5.64
N VAL A 111 -14.54 -17.76 4.78
CA VAL A 111 -14.19 -17.40 3.41
C VAL A 111 -15.48 -17.08 2.66
N CYS A 112 -15.57 -15.88 2.12
CA CYS A 112 -16.71 -15.51 1.30
C CYS A 112 -16.63 -16.22 -0.06
N GLY A 113 -17.64 -16.99 -0.46
CA GLY A 113 -17.65 -17.65 -1.77
C GLY A 113 -17.96 -16.74 -2.96
N VAL A 114 -17.98 -15.41 -2.75
CA VAL A 114 -18.04 -14.41 -3.85
C VAL A 114 -16.69 -13.70 -4.00
N CYS A 115 -16.08 -13.23 -2.91
CA CYS A 115 -14.80 -12.49 -2.99
C CYS A 115 -13.57 -13.24 -2.47
N GLY A 116 -13.72 -14.49 -2.01
CA GLY A 116 -12.64 -15.36 -1.53
C GLY A 116 -11.96 -14.93 -0.22
N ARG A 117 -12.37 -13.81 0.40
CA ARG A 117 -11.71 -13.26 1.59
C ARG A 117 -12.34 -13.80 2.87
N LEU A 118 -11.50 -14.08 3.89
CA LEU A 118 -11.95 -14.37 5.25
C LEU A 118 -12.55 -13.09 5.88
N LYS A 119 -13.88 -13.01 5.95
CA LYS A 119 -14.63 -11.85 6.46
C LYS A 119 -15.78 -12.32 7.34
N ARG A 120 -16.32 -11.42 8.18
CA ARG A 120 -17.61 -11.67 8.84
C ARG A 120 -18.66 -11.87 7.75
N ILE A 121 -19.46 -12.93 7.87
CA ILE A 121 -20.43 -13.31 6.86
C ILE A 121 -21.78 -12.62 7.12
N ALA A 122 -22.39 -12.07 6.07
CA ALA A 122 -23.74 -11.51 6.12
C ALA A 122 -24.80 -12.54 5.77
N LEU A 123 -24.55 -13.36 4.74
CA LEU A 123 -25.40 -14.48 4.35
C LEU A 123 -24.65 -15.79 4.56
N LYS A 124 -25.15 -16.65 5.45
CA LYS A 124 -24.54 -17.97 5.67
C LYS A 124 -24.77 -18.88 4.46
N ALA A 125 -23.81 -19.75 4.18
CA ALA A 125 -23.92 -20.75 3.13
C ALA A 125 -25.14 -21.66 3.33
N THR A 126 -25.78 -22.02 2.22
CA THR A 126 -26.78 -23.09 2.11
C THR A 126 -26.23 -24.20 1.23
N ALA A 127 -27.01 -25.26 0.97
CA ALA A 127 -26.62 -26.31 0.02
C ALA A 127 -26.38 -25.80 -1.41
N THR A 128 -26.90 -24.61 -1.77
CA THR A 128 -26.84 -24.07 -3.14
C THR A 128 -26.22 -22.68 -3.23
N THR A 129 -25.88 -22.04 -2.10
CA THR A 129 -25.27 -20.70 -2.08
C THR A 129 -24.12 -20.66 -1.07
N PRO A 130 -22.97 -20.07 -1.40
CA PRO A 130 -21.84 -20.05 -0.47
C PRO A 130 -22.01 -18.97 0.62
N ASP A 131 -21.11 -18.96 1.61
CA ASP A 131 -21.06 -17.88 2.61
C ASP A 131 -20.76 -16.54 1.91
N ILE A 132 -21.55 -15.48 2.13
CA ILE A 132 -21.37 -14.18 1.48
C ILE A 132 -21.12 -13.06 2.50
N CYS A 133 -20.05 -12.29 2.32
CA CYS A 133 -19.73 -11.16 3.19
C CYS A 133 -20.70 -9.96 2.97
N PRO A 134 -20.87 -9.06 3.96
CA PRO A 134 -21.75 -7.89 3.85
C PRO A 134 -21.50 -7.01 2.63
N THR A 135 -20.26 -6.97 2.16
CA THR A 135 -19.88 -6.20 0.97
C THR A 135 -20.37 -6.87 -0.33
N CYS A 136 -20.28 -8.20 -0.39
CA CYS A 136 -20.52 -9.01 -1.57
C CYS A 136 -21.91 -9.61 -1.66
N TYR A 137 -22.76 -9.42 -0.65
CA TYR A 137 -24.18 -9.79 -0.66
C TYR A 137 -25.00 -8.87 -1.62
N GLN A 138 -24.36 -8.55 -2.75
CA GLN A 138 -24.67 -7.70 -3.90
C GLN A 138 -25.57 -6.49 -3.64
N ALA A 139 -24.93 -5.32 -3.73
CA ALA A 139 -25.69 -4.11 -3.98
C ALA A 139 -26.32 -4.23 -5.38
N PRO A 140 -27.61 -3.93 -5.54
CA PRO A 140 -28.30 -4.07 -6.81
C PRO A 140 -27.76 -3.11 -7.87
N VAL A 141 -27.81 -3.52 -9.13
CA VAL A 141 -27.83 -2.58 -10.25
C VAL A 141 -29.17 -1.85 -10.21
N ILE A 142 -29.14 -0.54 -10.30
CA ILE A 142 -30.30 0.34 -10.20
C ILE A 142 -30.20 1.46 -11.23
N ASP A 143 -31.35 1.99 -11.66
CA ASP A 143 -31.42 3.23 -12.41
C ASP A 143 -31.22 4.41 -11.45
N CYS A 144 -30.09 5.10 -11.57
CA CYS A 144 -29.75 6.17 -10.64
C CYS A 144 -30.64 7.39 -10.84
N SER A 145 -31.36 7.81 -9.80
CA SER A 145 -32.21 9.03 -9.83
C SER A 145 -31.46 10.35 -9.98
N ILE A 146 -30.12 10.34 -9.90
CA ILE A 146 -29.27 11.54 -10.04
C ILE A 146 -28.63 11.61 -11.43
N CYS A 147 -28.00 10.52 -11.88
CA CYS A 147 -27.25 10.53 -13.15
C CYS A 147 -27.89 9.71 -14.27
N GLY A 148 -29.05 9.08 -14.05
CA GLY A 148 -29.76 8.26 -15.04
C GLY A 148 -29.10 6.92 -15.40
N ARG A 149 -27.83 6.71 -15.05
CA ARG A 149 -27.08 5.50 -15.43
C ARG A 149 -27.50 4.26 -14.63
N GLN A 150 -27.50 3.12 -15.31
CA GLN A 150 -27.57 1.80 -14.70
C GLN A 150 -26.22 1.44 -14.06
N ALA A 151 -26.20 1.38 -12.73
CA ALA A 151 -24.97 1.13 -11.99
C ALA A 151 -25.26 0.48 -10.63
N LEU A 152 -24.22 -0.07 -10.00
CA LEU A 152 -24.33 -0.58 -8.63
C LEU A 152 -24.68 0.55 -7.66
N GLY A 153 -25.70 0.34 -6.83
CA GLY A 153 -26.21 1.37 -5.92
C GLY A 153 -27.12 0.86 -4.81
N ARG A 154 -27.78 1.78 -4.13
CA ARG A 154 -28.80 1.47 -3.12
C ARG A 154 -30.19 1.75 -3.71
N ARG A 155 -31.11 0.80 -3.58
CA ARG A 155 -32.52 0.93 -4.03
C ARG A 155 -33.28 2.02 -3.28
N THR A 156 -32.89 2.32 -2.04
CA THR A 156 -33.47 3.39 -1.21
C THR A 156 -32.39 4.09 -0.39
N THR A 157 -32.51 5.41 -0.26
CA THR A 157 -31.81 6.24 0.73
C THR A 157 -32.82 6.75 1.77
N ASN A 158 -32.39 7.44 2.83
CA ASN A 158 -33.30 8.02 3.83
C ASN A 158 -34.38 8.96 3.22
N HIS A 159 -34.21 9.41 1.96
CA HIS A 159 -35.15 10.26 1.22
C HIS A 159 -35.70 9.59 -0.06
N GLY A 160 -35.81 8.26 -0.08
CA GLY A 160 -36.79 7.52 -0.90
C GLY A 160 -36.45 7.19 -2.37
N ARG A 161 -35.39 7.76 -2.98
CA ARG A 161 -35.03 7.45 -4.40
C ARG A 161 -33.76 6.59 -4.54
N PRO A 162 -33.67 5.70 -5.56
CA PRO A 162 -32.46 4.91 -5.84
C PRO A 162 -31.27 5.79 -6.25
N ARG A 163 -30.07 5.53 -5.71
CA ARG A 163 -28.83 6.26 -6.08
C ARG A 163 -27.65 5.31 -6.27
N CYS A 164 -26.83 5.52 -7.30
CA CYS A 164 -25.61 4.74 -7.51
C CYS A 164 -24.52 5.12 -6.51
N PHE A 165 -23.52 4.25 -6.31
CA PHE A 165 -22.43 4.55 -5.38
C PHE A 165 -21.58 5.74 -5.83
N ALA A 166 -21.43 5.99 -7.13
CA ALA A 166 -20.68 7.14 -7.63
C ALA A 166 -21.35 8.46 -7.21
N CYS A 167 -22.66 8.62 -7.45
CA CYS A 167 -23.39 9.82 -7.04
C CYS A 167 -23.46 9.99 -5.52
N GLN A 168 -23.58 8.89 -4.77
CA GLN A 168 -23.50 8.93 -3.30
C GLN A 168 -22.10 9.40 -2.86
N ALA A 169 -21.03 8.88 -3.48
CA ALA A 169 -19.66 9.26 -3.17
C ALA A 169 -19.43 10.74 -3.46
N ALA A 170 -19.84 11.21 -4.64
CA ALA A 170 -19.76 12.62 -5.02
C ALA A 170 -20.48 13.51 -4.01
N GLN A 171 -21.72 13.19 -3.64
CA GLN A 171 -22.45 13.96 -2.62
C GLN A 171 -21.72 13.98 -1.27
N GLN A 172 -21.15 12.85 -0.84
CA GLN A 172 -20.40 12.79 0.41
C GLN A 172 -19.09 13.58 0.35
N ILE A 173 -18.38 13.52 -0.78
CA ILE A 173 -17.17 14.31 -1.03
C ILE A 173 -17.53 15.80 -1.00
N ASP A 174 -18.56 16.21 -1.75
CA ASP A 174 -19.00 17.61 -1.83
C ASP A 174 -19.38 18.13 -0.45
N ALA A 175 -20.15 17.37 0.32
CA ALA A 175 -20.50 17.74 1.69
C ALA A 175 -19.29 17.84 2.63
N ALA A 176 -18.27 17.00 2.45
CA ALA A 176 -17.07 17.01 3.28
C ALA A 176 -16.07 18.11 2.88
N LEU A 177 -16.09 18.56 1.62
CA LEU A 177 -15.21 19.60 1.08
C LEU A 177 -15.86 20.99 1.06
N THR A 178 -17.16 21.08 1.34
CA THR A 178 -17.86 22.35 1.51
C THR A 178 -17.42 22.99 2.82
N GLY A 179 -16.79 24.17 2.72
CA GLY A 179 -16.31 24.92 3.88
C GLY A 179 -17.42 25.72 4.59
N PRO A 180 -17.07 26.51 5.62
CA PRO A 180 -18.03 27.33 6.38
C PRO A 180 -18.82 28.32 5.52
N GLY A 181 -18.24 28.78 4.40
CA GLY A 181 -18.90 29.67 3.44
C GLY A 181 -19.90 28.99 2.50
N GLY A 182 -20.24 27.70 2.72
CA GLY A 182 -21.22 26.98 1.93
C GLY A 182 -20.76 26.59 0.52
N THR A 183 -19.50 26.85 0.17
CA THR A 183 -18.89 26.48 -1.12
C THR A 183 -17.62 25.67 -0.92
N ILE A 184 -17.24 24.89 -1.93
CA ILE A 184 -15.95 24.22 -1.99
C ILE A 184 -14.90 25.24 -2.42
N ARG A 185 -13.83 25.36 -1.64
CA ARG A 185 -12.66 26.18 -1.97
C ARG A 185 -12.16 25.89 -3.39
N PRO A 186 -11.92 26.91 -4.24
CA PRO A 186 -11.44 26.71 -5.61
C PRO A 186 -10.22 25.79 -5.70
N GLU A 187 -9.29 25.91 -4.76
CA GLU A 187 -8.05 25.14 -4.68
C GLU A 187 -8.30 23.64 -4.44
N LEU A 188 -9.44 23.26 -3.86
CA LEU A 188 -9.80 21.86 -3.57
C LEU A 188 -10.63 21.21 -4.68
N LYS A 189 -11.01 21.95 -5.74
CA LYS A 189 -11.83 21.40 -6.83
C LYS A 189 -11.12 20.26 -7.57
N GLY A 190 -9.83 20.40 -7.88
CA GLY A 190 -9.05 19.32 -8.51
C GLY A 190 -9.00 18.04 -7.68
N VAL A 191 -8.92 18.17 -6.35
CA VAL A 191 -8.94 17.02 -5.42
C VAL A 191 -10.32 16.36 -5.42
N ARG A 192 -11.38 17.19 -5.40
CA ARG A 192 -12.76 16.73 -5.46
C ARG A 192 -13.00 15.91 -6.72
N ASP A 193 -12.60 16.43 -7.88
CA ASP A 193 -12.84 15.77 -9.17
C ASP A 193 -12.11 14.43 -9.23
N ALA A 194 -10.84 14.39 -8.82
CA ALA A 194 -10.07 13.16 -8.70
C ALA A 194 -10.69 12.11 -7.75
N LEU A 195 -11.28 12.54 -6.64
CA LEU A 195 -12.01 11.66 -5.72
C LEU A 195 -13.29 11.09 -6.34
N THR A 196 -13.97 11.85 -7.20
CA THR A 196 -15.22 11.44 -7.85
C THR A 196 -15.01 10.50 -9.04
N GLU A 197 -13.86 10.58 -9.71
CA GLU A 197 -13.51 9.72 -10.84
C GLU A 197 -13.02 8.31 -10.45
N LEU A 198 -12.94 8.03 -9.14
CA LEU A 198 -12.52 6.73 -8.65
C LEU A 198 -13.38 5.59 -9.19
N ARG A 199 -12.74 4.60 -9.83
CA ARG A 199 -13.41 3.37 -10.32
C ARG A 199 -14.08 2.54 -9.21
N GLN A 200 -13.76 2.77 -7.93
CA GLN A 200 -14.35 2.07 -6.77
C GLN A 200 -15.01 3.03 -5.76
N PRO A 201 -16.10 3.73 -6.13
CA PRO A 201 -16.72 4.74 -5.28
C PRO A 201 -17.30 4.15 -3.98
N ARG A 202 -17.66 2.85 -4.00
CA ARG A 202 -18.19 2.16 -2.82
C ARG A 202 -17.17 2.01 -1.68
N SER A 203 -15.90 1.75 -2.01
CA SER A 203 -14.83 1.59 -1.02
C SER A 203 -14.52 2.92 -0.34
N LEU A 204 -14.55 4.02 -1.10
CA LEU A 204 -14.40 5.37 -0.56
C LEU A 204 -15.52 5.69 0.44
N LEU A 205 -16.78 5.50 0.02
CA LEU A 205 -17.97 5.72 0.86
C LEU A 205 -17.89 5.01 2.21
N SER A 206 -17.54 3.73 2.21
CA SER A 206 -17.51 2.92 3.43
C SER A 206 -16.38 3.28 4.39
N ASN A 207 -15.30 3.89 3.88
CA ASN A 207 -14.08 4.11 4.65
C ASN A 207 -13.75 5.59 4.87
N TRP A 208 -14.52 6.53 4.33
CA TRP A 208 -14.24 7.98 4.39
C TRP A 208 -13.78 8.45 5.77
N ARG A 209 -14.59 8.17 6.80
CA ARG A 209 -14.31 8.57 8.20
C ARG A 209 -13.15 7.80 8.83
N GLY A 210 -12.84 6.61 8.34
CA GLY A 210 -11.75 5.77 8.84
C GLY A 210 -10.38 6.08 8.22
N LEU A 211 -10.34 6.83 7.12
CA LEU A 211 -9.11 7.19 6.43
C LEU A 211 -8.57 8.52 6.96
N ALA A 212 -7.42 8.46 7.63
CA ALA A 212 -6.80 9.65 8.24
C ALA A 212 -6.49 10.77 7.22
N SER A 213 -6.13 10.43 5.98
CA SER A 213 -5.90 11.42 4.92
C SER A 213 -7.16 12.20 4.54
N LEU A 214 -8.34 11.54 4.53
CA LEU A 214 -9.61 12.19 4.20
C LEU A 214 -10.17 12.99 5.37
N ARG A 215 -9.89 12.57 6.61
CA ARG A 215 -10.15 13.39 7.80
C ARG A 215 -9.38 14.71 7.75
N LEU A 216 -8.07 14.65 7.52
CA LEU A 216 -7.23 15.84 7.38
C LEU A 216 -7.71 16.73 6.21
N LEU A 217 -8.10 16.15 5.08
CA LEU A 217 -8.71 16.90 3.97
C LEU A 217 -10.01 17.61 4.38
N THR A 218 -10.85 16.95 5.19
CA THR A 218 -12.08 17.55 5.75
C THR A 218 -11.75 18.67 6.75
N ASP A 219 -10.68 18.53 7.53
CA ASP A 219 -10.20 19.58 8.44
C ASP A 219 -9.70 20.81 7.66
N ILE A 220 -9.02 20.60 6.53
CA ILE A 220 -8.60 21.68 5.63
C ILE A 220 -9.81 22.38 5.02
N ALA A 221 -10.78 21.62 4.49
CA ALA A 221 -11.99 22.19 3.91
C ALA A 221 -12.80 23.02 4.92
N ALA A 222 -12.84 22.56 6.17
CA ALA A 222 -13.54 23.24 7.26
C ALA A 222 -12.77 24.43 7.87
N GLY A 223 -11.53 24.69 7.43
CA GLY A 223 -10.67 25.75 8.00
C GLY A 223 -10.11 25.43 9.39
N ARG A 224 -10.13 24.15 9.82
CA ARG A 224 -9.49 23.69 11.07
C ARG A 224 -7.99 23.42 10.91
N LEU A 225 -7.53 23.25 9.67
CA LEU A 225 -6.13 23.07 9.32
C LEU A 225 -5.83 23.92 8.08
N ASP A 226 -4.74 24.68 8.10
CA ASP A 226 -4.39 25.50 6.94
C ASP A 226 -4.03 24.64 5.73
N LEU A 227 -4.41 25.11 4.53
CA LEU A 227 -3.95 24.54 3.27
C LEU A 227 -2.52 25.03 3.01
N SER A 228 -1.57 24.46 3.74
CA SER A 228 -0.15 24.78 3.59
C SER A 228 0.71 23.55 3.85
N HIS A 229 1.93 23.59 3.31
CA HIS A 229 2.90 22.55 3.60
C HIS A 229 3.31 22.54 5.08
N ASP A 230 3.41 23.71 5.72
CA ASP A 230 3.83 23.86 7.11
C ASP A 230 2.78 23.28 8.07
N ALA A 231 1.49 23.49 7.80
CA ALA A 231 0.41 22.89 8.58
C ALA A 231 0.43 21.35 8.49
N LEU A 232 0.73 20.79 7.32
CA LEU A 232 0.93 19.33 7.16
C LEU A 232 2.22 18.84 7.79
N ASP A 233 3.23 19.69 7.90
CA ASP A 233 4.52 19.38 8.53
C ASP A 233 4.43 19.30 10.05
N ALA A 234 3.53 20.08 10.66
CA ALA A 234 3.20 20.01 12.08
C ALA A 234 2.41 18.74 12.47
N GLN A 235 1.83 18.03 11.49
CA GLN A 235 1.18 16.74 11.74
C GLN A 235 2.20 15.61 11.93
N PRO A 236 1.84 14.49 12.60
CA PRO A 236 2.69 13.31 12.63
C PRO A 236 3.02 12.85 11.20
N GLN A 237 4.31 12.75 10.85
CA GLN A 237 4.78 12.47 9.48
C GLN A 237 4.62 10.99 9.08
N VAL A 238 3.37 10.51 9.11
CA VAL A 238 2.96 9.16 8.74
C VAL A 238 2.51 9.09 7.27
N PHE A 239 2.23 7.87 6.79
CA PHE A 239 1.81 7.64 5.41
C PHE A 239 0.62 8.50 4.98
N SER A 240 -0.42 8.65 5.81
CA SER A 240 -1.63 9.39 5.46
C SER A 240 -1.39 10.88 5.19
N VAL A 241 -0.48 11.51 5.94
CA VAL A 241 -0.09 12.91 5.72
C VAL A 241 0.68 13.05 4.41
N ASN A 242 1.60 12.13 4.15
CA ASN A 242 2.38 12.12 2.92
C ASN A 242 1.51 11.86 1.68
N TYR A 243 0.55 10.96 1.82
CA TYR A 243 -0.43 10.63 0.80
C TYR A 243 -1.33 11.84 0.50
N LEU A 244 -1.85 12.49 1.53
CA LEU A 244 -2.65 13.71 1.38
C LEU A 244 -1.84 14.84 0.72
N ARG A 245 -0.61 15.10 1.19
CA ARG A 245 0.26 16.13 0.61
C ARG A 245 0.51 15.89 -0.88
N ALA A 246 0.85 14.66 -1.24
CA ALA A 246 1.06 14.29 -2.64
C ALA A 246 -0.21 14.47 -3.49
N MET A 247 -1.38 14.11 -2.94
CA MET A 247 -2.67 14.32 -3.60
C MET A 247 -2.98 15.81 -3.79
N LEU A 248 -2.70 16.66 -2.80
CA LEU A 248 -2.89 18.11 -2.89
C LEU A 248 -1.96 18.74 -3.92
N VAL A 249 -0.69 18.33 -3.96
CA VAL A 249 0.29 18.81 -4.96
C VAL A 249 -0.10 18.37 -6.37
N ALA A 250 -0.49 17.11 -6.55
CA ALA A 250 -0.87 16.58 -7.86
C ALA A 250 -2.19 17.18 -8.38
N ALA A 251 -3.06 17.65 -7.49
CA ALA A 251 -4.28 18.38 -7.82
C ALA A 251 -4.08 19.91 -7.83
N GLU A 252 -2.84 20.38 -7.79
CA GLU A 252 -2.46 21.81 -7.82
C GLU A 252 -3.00 22.66 -6.66
N ALA A 253 -3.50 22.02 -5.60
CA ALA A 253 -3.93 22.68 -4.36
C ALA A 253 -2.76 23.15 -3.48
N LEU A 254 -1.57 22.58 -3.70
CA LEU A 254 -0.31 23.00 -3.06
C LEU A 254 0.82 23.07 -4.10
N PRO A 255 1.78 24.00 -3.97
CA PRO A 255 2.90 24.08 -4.89
C PRO A 255 3.81 22.84 -4.76
N PRO A 256 4.49 22.41 -5.85
CA PRO A 256 5.44 21.31 -5.78
C PRO A 256 6.60 21.64 -4.85
N ARG A 257 6.95 20.70 -3.96
CA ARG A 257 8.05 20.84 -2.99
C ARG A 257 8.88 19.57 -2.91
N ASP A 258 10.19 19.69 -2.78
CA ASP A 258 11.05 18.54 -2.48
C ASP A 258 10.94 18.15 -0.99
N GLU A 259 10.05 17.19 -0.72
CA GLU A 259 9.82 16.66 0.63
C GLU A 259 11.07 16.04 1.27
N ASN A 260 11.94 15.40 0.49
CA ASN A 260 13.15 14.78 1.04
C ASN A 260 14.16 15.84 1.46
N ALA A 261 14.34 16.87 0.62
CA ALA A 261 15.17 18.01 0.95
C ALA A 261 14.62 18.77 2.16
N THR A 262 13.32 19.08 2.18
CA THR A 262 12.69 19.83 3.27
C THR A 262 12.82 19.11 4.61
N ARG A 263 12.56 17.79 4.64
CA ARG A 263 12.75 16.97 5.85
C ARG A 263 14.19 16.90 6.30
N LEU A 264 15.14 16.85 5.35
CA LEU A 264 16.56 16.85 5.69
C LEU A 264 16.94 18.18 6.37
N HIS A 265 16.49 19.32 5.85
CA HIS A 265 16.77 20.64 6.46
C HIS A 265 16.13 20.77 7.86
N ARG A 266 14.89 20.29 8.03
CA ARG A 266 14.25 20.24 9.35
C ARG A 266 15.03 19.36 10.33
N TYR A 267 15.39 18.15 9.89
CA TYR A 267 16.18 17.23 10.70
C TYR A 267 17.53 17.82 11.12
N VAL A 268 18.23 18.53 10.21
CA VAL A 268 19.46 19.26 10.56
C VAL A 268 19.20 20.27 11.67
N THR A 269 18.14 21.07 11.55
CA THR A 269 17.78 22.10 12.53
C THR A 269 17.48 21.50 13.90
N GLU A 270 16.64 20.46 13.95
CA GLU A 270 16.27 19.76 15.18
C GLU A 270 17.47 19.06 15.84
N THR A 271 18.31 18.38 15.06
CA THR A 271 19.48 17.66 15.57
C THR A 271 20.51 18.62 16.18
N VAL A 272 20.76 19.74 15.50
CA VAL A 272 21.69 20.78 15.97
C VAL A 272 21.17 21.44 17.25
N ALA A 273 19.87 21.72 17.34
CA ALA A 273 19.26 22.33 18.53
C ALA A 273 19.41 21.43 19.77
N GLY A 274 19.52 20.10 19.59
CA GLY A 274 19.72 19.14 20.67
C GLY A 274 21.14 19.07 21.26
N ILE A 275 22.10 19.87 20.76
CA ILE A 275 23.45 19.99 21.37
C ILE A 275 23.46 21.20 22.31
N THR A 276 23.84 21.01 23.57
CA THR A 276 23.86 22.09 24.60
C THR A 276 25.11 22.98 24.49
N ASP A 277 26.27 22.37 24.22
CA ASP A 277 27.54 23.10 24.11
C ASP A 277 27.56 24.01 22.85
N PRO A 278 27.83 25.32 22.98
CA PRO A 278 27.82 26.25 21.85
C PRO A 278 28.86 25.96 20.77
N GLU A 279 30.06 25.51 21.15
CA GLU A 279 31.14 25.21 20.22
C GLU A 279 30.81 23.96 19.41
N LEU A 280 30.45 22.86 20.09
CA LEU A 280 30.05 21.61 19.45
C LEU A 280 28.82 21.80 18.57
N ARG A 281 27.86 22.63 19.00
CA ARG A 281 26.70 23.04 18.18
C ARG A 281 27.14 23.75 16.91
N GLY A 282 28.09 24.69 17.00
CA GLY A 282 28.65 25.39 15.86
C GLY A 282 29.36 24.45 14.87
N VAL A 283 30.14 23.50 15.38
CA VAL A 283 30.83 22.47 14.59
C VAL A 283 29.85 21.57 13.86
N LEU A 284 28.85 21.03 14.57
CA LEU A 284 27.81 20.18 13.97
C LEU A 284 26.99 20.96 12.94
N THR A 285 26.67 22.22 13.20
CA THR A 285 25.96 23.10 12.26
C THR A 285 26.71 23.20 10.93
N ARG A 286 28.02 23.50 10.98
CA ARG A 286 28.85 23.62 9.77
C ARG A 286 28.92 22.31 9.01
N TYR A 287 29.14 21.20 9.71
CA TYR A 287 29.20 19.88 9.10
C TYR A 287 27.86 19.50 8.45
N ALA A 288 26.76 19.58 9.21
CA ALA A 288 25.45 19.14 8.75
C ALA A 288 24.93 19.99 7.58
N ARG A 289 25.07 21.33 7.65
CA ARG A 289 24.58 22.24 6.61
C ARG A 289 25.44 22.21 5.36
N TRP A 290 26.76 22.38 5.48
CA TRP A 290 27.62 22.60 4.32
C TRP A 290 28.26 21.33 3.78
N HIS A 291 28.64 20.39 4.65
CA HIS A 291 29.33 19.18 4.24
C HIS A 291 28.36 18.04 3.89
N VAL A 292 27.29 17.86 4.66
CA VAL A 292 26.35 16.76 4.44
C VAL A 292 25.18 17.19 3.56
N ALA A 293 24.35 18.14 4.02
CA ALA A 293 23.15 18.56 3.29
C ALA A 293 23.50 19.35 2.02
N GLY A 294 24.42 20.31 2.11
CA GLY A 294 24.87 21.14 0.98
C GLY A 294 25.59 20.36 -0.14
N ARG A 295 26.06 19.13 0.14
CA ARG A 295 26.65 18.24 -0.87
C ARG A 295 25.73 17.09 -1.27
N ALA A 296 24.48 17.08 -0.80
CA ALA A 296 23.52 16.06 -1.17
C ALA A 296 23.18 16.19 -2.67
N LYS A 297 23.59 15.19 -3.46
CA LYS A 297 23.32 15.19 -4.90
C LYS A 297 21.84 14.94 -5.16
N THR A 298 21.26 15.77 -6.03
CA THR A 298 19.94 15.54 -6.60
C THR A 298 20.00 14.45 -7.67
N ASN A 299 18.86 13.82 -7.94
CA ASN A 299 18.68 12.99 -9.12
C ASN A 299 18.53 13.88 -10.38
N ARG A 300 18.42 13.25 -11.55
CA ARG A 300 18.19 13.93 -12.84
C ARG A 300 16.90 14.77 -12.89
N HIS A 301 15.99 14.57 -11.94
CA HIS A 301 14.74 15.33 -11.82
C HIS A 301 14.87 16.52 -10.85
N GLY A 302 16.10 16.87 -10.43
CA GLY A 302 16.37 18.00 -9.53
C GLY A 302 15.95 17.75 -8.07
N ARG A 303 15.74 16.50 -7.67
CA ARG A 303 15.23 16.14 -6.32
C ARG A 303 16.18 15.26 -5.54
N ILE A 304 16.24 15.44 -4.23
CA ILE A 304 16.95 14.54 -3.33
C ILE A 304 16.17 13.22 -3.24
N SER A 305 16.85 12.10 -3.51
CA SER A 305 16.22 10.78 -3.37
C SER A 305 16.04 10.41 -1.89
N ALA A 306 15.06 9.56 -1.59
CA ALA A 306 14.82 9.09 -0.23
C ALA A 306 16.06 8.39 0.38
N HIS A 307 16.82 7.66 -0.45
CA HIS A 307 18.06 7.00 -0.04
C HIS A 307 19.17 8.01 0.31
N VAL A 308 19.39 9.03 -0.53
CA VAL A 308 20.37 10.09 -0.25
C VAL A 308 19.99 10.83 1.02
N ALA A 309 18.71 11.20 1.18
CA ALA A 309 18.24 11.86 2.40
C ALA A 309 18.43 10.98 3.65
N ALA A 310 18.13 9.68 3.57
CA ALA A 310 18.36 8.74 4.66
C ALA A 310 19.84 8.61 5.03
N ARG A 311 20.73 8.52 4.04
CA ARG A 311 22.18 8.51 4.25
C ARG A 311 22.64 9.80 4.94
N CYS A 312 22.22 10.97 4.44
CA CYS A 312 22.56 12.26 5.04
C CYS A 312 22.11 12.34 6.51
N ARG A 313 20.89 11.88 6.84
CA ARG A 313 20.43 11.80 8.23
C ARG A 313 21.29 10.85 9.06
N GLY A 314 21.67 9.69 8.52
CA GLY A 314 22.59 8.76 9.18
C GLY A 314 23.98 9.35 9.45
N ASP A 315 24.54 10.09 8.49
CA ASP A 315 25.83 10.78 8.63
C ASP A 315 25.76 11.86 9.73
N ILE A 316 24.68 12.66 9.76
CA ILE A 316 24.43 13.68 10.79
C ILE A 316 24.22 13.05 12.17
N GLN A 317 23.43 11.98 12.26
CA GLN A 317 23.19 11.26 13.51
C GLN A 317 24.50 10.67 14.06
N THR A 318 25.31 10.07 13.18
CA THR A 318 26.62 9.51 13.55
C THR A 318 27.54 10.59 14.08
N ALA A 319 27.55 11.78 13.45
CA ALA A 319 28.31 12.93 13.94
C ALA A 319 27.82 13.41 15.31
N LYS A 320 26.50 13.58 15.48
CA LYS A 320 25.90 13.94 16.78
C LYS A 320 26.29 12.94 17.87
N SER A 321 26.14 11.64 17.60
CA SER A 321 26.48 10.58 18.55
C SER A 321 27.96 10.55 18.92
N PHE A 322 28.86 10.97 18.03
CA PHE A 322 30.27 11.15 18.39
C PHE A 322 30.48 12.33 19.35
N LEU A 323 29.77 13.45 19.15
CA LEU A 323 29.84 14.60 20.07
C LEU A 323 29.25 14.25 21.44
N ASP A 324 28.14 13.50 21.46
CA ASP A 324 27.55 12.98 22.70
C ASP A 324 28.53 12.03 23.41
N HIS A 325 29.22 11.15 22.67
CA HIS A 325 30.27 10.28 23.19
C HIS A 325 31.42 11.08 23.79
N LEU A 326 31.92 12.09 23.09
CA LEU A 326 32.99 12.97 23.57
C LEU A 326 32.62 13.63 24.91
N THR A 327 31.42 14.20 24.97
CA THR A 327 30.88 14.86 26.17
C THR A 327 30.70 13.86 27.33
N ALA A 328 30.22 12.64 27.05
CA ALA A 328 30.01 11.61 28.06
C ALA A 328 31.31 11.14 28.74
N TYR A 329 32.44 11.21 28.03
CA TYR A 329 33.76 10.90 28.58
C TYR A 329 34.49 12.14 29.14
N GLY A 330 33.84 13.30 29.18
CA GLY A 330 34.39 14.53 29.75
C GLY A 330 35.50 15.16 28.92
N HIS A 331 35.50 14.93 27.60
CA HIS A 331 36.46 15.49 26.67
C HIS A 331 35.82 16.54 25.75
N ASP A 332 36.66 17.37 25.14
CA ASP A 332 36.33 18.29 24.06
C ASP A 332 37.14 17.96 22.78
N LEU A 333 37.02 18.81 21.76
CA LEU A 333 37.67 18.56 20.47
C LEU A 333 39.19 18.78 20.49
N ASP A 334 39.72 19.45 21.51
CA ASP A 334 41.13 19.80 21.63
C ASP A 334 41.89 18.82 22.54
N ASP A 335 41.23 18.31 23.57
CA ASP A 335 41.83 17.42 24.57
C ASP A 335 41.60 15.92 24.30
N CYS A 336 40.72 15.57 23.35
CA CYS A 336 40.32 14.20 23.01
C CYS A 336 41.51 13.22 22.89
N PRO A 337 41.64 12.23 23.78
CA PRO A 337 42.72 11.26 23.73
C PRO A 337 42.49 10.19 22.65
N GLN A 338 43.57 9.56 22.20
CA GLN A 338 43.51 8.48 21.21
C GLN A 338 42.54 7.35 21.61
N ALA A 339 42.52 6.98 22.90
CA ALA A 339 41.65 5.92 23.42
C ALA A 339 40.15 6.22 23.23
N CYS A 340 39.75 7.49 23.28
CA CYS A 340 38.36 7.91 23.05
C CYS A 340 37.92 7.61 21.61
N ILE A 341 38.80 7.88 20.64
CA ILE A 341 38.55 7.60 19.21
C ILE A 341 38.60 6.10 18.93
N ASP A 342 39.54 5.38 19.52
CA ASP A 342 39.63 3.93 19.31
C ASP A 342 38.39 3.22 19.86
N ALA A 343 37.90 3.64 21.04
CA ALA A 343 36.62 3.18 21.59
C ALA A 343 35.45 3.49 20.65
N TRP A 344 35.40 4.70 20.09
CA TRP A 344 34.38 5.07 19.10
C TRP A 344 34.47 4.25 17.81
N LEU A 345 35.67 3.89 17.35
CA LEU A 345 35.89 3.16 16.10
C LEU A 345 35.88 1.62 16.25
N GLY A 346 35.80 1.11 17.48
CA GLY A 346 35.75 -0.32 17.79
C GLY A 346 34.43 -1.02 17.43
N GLY A 347 33.37 -0.26 17.15
CA GLY A 347 32.05 -0.80 16.79
C GLY A 347 31.83 -1.07 15.29
N PRO A 348 30.64 -1.59 14.92
CA PRO A 348 30.27 -1.79 13.52
C PRO A 348 30.19 -0.45 12.76
N SER A 349 30.28 -0.53 11.42
CA SER A 349 30.18 0.63 10.52
C SER A 349 31.30 1.67 10.66
N ARG A 350 32.53 1.20 10.94
CA ARG A 350 33.76 2.02 11.05
C ARG A 350 33.92 3.07 9.94
N SER A 351 33.59 2.74 8.69
CA SER A 351 33.70 3.67 7.56
C SER A 351 32.79 4.89 7.67
N ALA A 352 31.54 4.71 8.12
CA ALA A 352 30.60 5.80 8.34
C ALA A 352 31.07 6.69 9.51
N ARG A 353 31.51 6.06 10.62
CA ARG A 353 32.05 6.76 11.79
C ARG A 353 33.28 7.61 11.46
N LEU A 354 34.17 7.12 10.60
CA LEU A 354 35.37 7.83 10.17
C LEU A 354 35.08 9.08 9.33
N SER A 355 33.93 9.18 8.66
CA SER A 355 33.60 10.31 7.78
C SER A 355 33.66 11.65 8.51
N PHE A 356 33.01 11.73 9.67
CA PHE A 356 32.99 12.95 10.49
C PHE A 356 34.36 13.22 11.13
N ILE A 357 35.04 12.20 11.65
CA ILE A 357 36.38 12.37 12.27
C ILE A 357 37.40 12.89 11.24
N ARG A 358 37.37 12.38 10.01
CA ARG A 358 38.20 12.87 8.90
C ARG A 358 37.88 14.32 8.53
N TRP A 359 36.63 14.73 8.70
CA TRP A 359 36.23 16.13 8.47
C TRP A 359 36.74 17.03 9.61
N LEU A 360 36.60 16.62 10.87
CA LEU A 360 37.14 17.32 12.04
C LEU A 360 38.65 17.52 11.94
N LYS A 361 39.42 16.45 11.67
CA LYS A 361 40.88 16.51 11.51
C LYS A 361 41.32 17.46 10.41
N ARG A 362 40.62 17.49 9.27
CA ARG A 362 40.91 18.44 8.18
C ARG A 362 40.59 19.88 8.56
N GLY A 363 39.66 20.08 9.49
CA GLY A 363 39.33 21.39 10.04
C GLY A 363 40.22 21.84 11.19
N GLY A 364 41.29 21.09 11.52
CA GLY A 364 42.22 21.42 12.61
C GLY A 364 41.84 20.88 13.99
N TYR A 365 40.68 20.23 14.13
CA TYR A 365 40.23 19.63 15.39
C TYR A 365 40.91 18.29 15.67
N LEU A 366 40.79 17.81 16.92
CA LEU A 366 41.34 16.53 17.39
C LEU A 366 42.87 16.46 17.22
N PRO A 367 43.66 17.44 17.68
CA PRO A 367 45.09 17.50 17.41
C PRO A 367 45.85 16.27 17.90
N ARG A 368 45.44 15.68 19.03
CA ARG A 368 46.08 14.53 19.71
C ARG A 368 45.77 13.16 19.09
N VAL A 369 44.90 13.09 18.09
CA VAL A 369 44.40 11.84 17.49
C VAL A 369 45.18 11.46 16.23
N ARG A 370 45.40 10.16 16.01
CA ARG A 370 45.88 9.57 14.74
C ARG A 370 44.77 8.76 14.10
N LEU A 371 44.57 8.96 12.79
CA LEU A 371 43.59 8.22 12.01
C LEU A 371 44.18 6.88 11.53
N PRO A 372 43.39 5.80 11.50
CA PRO A 372 43.84 4.52 10.95
C PRO A 372 44.13 4.65 9.45
N GLU A 373 45.11 3.88 8.98
CA GLU A 373 45.42 3.77 7.56
C GLU A 373 44.21 3.27 6.74
N PRO A 374 44.08 3.69 5.47
CA PRO A 374 43.04 3.19 4.60
C PRO A 374 43.18 1.67 4.41
N ILE A 375 42.22 0.90 4.92
CA ILE A 375 42.12 -0.53 4.59
C ILE A 375 41.68 -0.63 3.12
N ALA A 376 42.36 -1.49 2.35
CA ALA A 376 41.95 -1.78 0.97
C ALA A 376 40.45 -2.16 0.92
N PRO A 377 39.69 -1.67 -0.07
CA PRO A 377 38.30 -2.04 -0.21
C PRO A 377 38.18 -3.57 -0.31
N LYS A 378 37.26 -4.18 0.44
CA LYS A 378 36.89 -5.59 0.21
C LYS A 378 36.38 -5.74 -1.23
N ASP A 379 36.70 -6.88 -1.86
CA ASP A 379 36.14 -7.23 -3.16
C ASP A 379 34.61 -7.14 -3.11
N PRO A 380 33.95 -6.67 -4.19
CA PRO A 380 32.52 -6.55 -4.19
C PRO A 380 31.92 -7.95 -4.00
N GLY A 381 31.21 -8.22 -2.91
CA GLY A 381 30.53 -9.52 -2.78
C GLY A 381 29.61 -9.80 -3.99
N HIS A 382 29.81 -10.94 -4.65
CA HIS A 382 29.06 -11.41 -5.81
C HIS A 382 28.58 -12.84 -5.57
N ASP A 383 27.79 -13.01 -4.51
CA ASP A 383 27.26 -14.30 -4.04
C ASP A 383 26.17 -14.91 -4.96
N ALA A 384 25.88 -14.30 -6.12
CA ALA A 384 24.87 -14.78 -7.06
C ALA A 384 25.55 -15.50 -8.22
N ASP A 385 25.20 -16.77 -8.41
CA ASP A 385 25.65 -17.61 -9.52
C ASP A 385 25.22 -16.99 -10.87
N PRO A 386 26.17 -16.71 -11.79
CA PRO A 386 25.86 -16.17 -13.12
C PRO A 386 24.86 -17.00 -13.93
N ASP A 387 24.92 -18.33 -13.84
CA ASP A 387 24.06 -19.23 -14.62
C ASP A 387 22.64 -19.24 -14.07
N GLU A 388 22.49 -19.28 -12.74
CA GLU A 388 21.18 -19.13 -12.08
C GLU A 388 20.54 -17.77 -12.40
N GLN A 389 21.34 -16.69 -12.40
CA GLN A 389 20.88 -15.36 -12.75
C GLN A 389 20.37 -15.29 -14.20
N LEU A 390 21.09 -15.91 -15.15
CA LEU A 390 20.67 -15.93 -16.55
C LEU A 390 19.42 -16.80 -16.75
N ALA A 391 19.31 -17.93 -16.06
CA ALA A 391 18.11 -18.77 -16.06
C ALA A 391 16.89 -18.00 -15.51
N LEU A 392 17.06 -17.25 -14.43
CA LEU A 392 16.02 -16.40 -13.86
C LEU A 392 15.60 -15.29 -14.83
N ALA A 393 16.56 -14.62 -15.48
CA ALA A 393 16.27 -13.60 -16.48
C ALA A 393 15.48 -14.16 -17.67
N ARG A 394 15.87 -15.33 -18.20
CA ARG A 394 15.13 -16.04 -19.27
C ARG A 394 13.70 -16.36 -18.85
N ARG A 395 13.51 -16.90 -17.64
CA ARG A 395 12.15 -17.17 -17.11
C ARG A 395 11.32 -15.89 -17.08
N LEU A 396 11.86 -14.81 -16.50
CA LEU A 396 11.13 -13.54 -16.37
C LEU A 396 10.83 -12.88 -17.73
N LEU A 397 11.66 -13.09 -18.75
CA LEU A 397 11.39 -12.62 -20.11
C LEU A 397 10.24 -13.40 -20.76
N HIS A 398 10.20 -14.73 -20.63
CA HIS A 398 9.33 -15.56 -21.45
C HIS A 398 8.08 -16.12 -20.76
N ASP A 399 8.08 -16.25 -19.42
CA ASP A 399 6.93 -16.77 -18.65
C ASP A 399 6.03 -15.60 -18.19
N PRO A 400 4.83 -15.42 -18.78
CA PRO A 400 3.93 -14.32 -18.40
C PRO A 400 3.36 -14.44 -16.98
N ASP A 401 3.32 -15.64 -16.42
CA ASP A 401 2.76 -15.91 -15.09
C ASP A 401 3.83 -15.81 -13.98
N SER A 402 5.11 -15.65 -14.35
CA SER A 402 6.24 -15.55 -13.41
C SER A 402 6.14 -14.36 -12.45
N ALA A 403 5.65 -13.21 -12.91
CA ALA A 403 5.36 -12.02 -12.11
C ALA A 403 4.55 -10.97 -12.92
N SER A 404 4.15 -9.88 -12.26
CA SER A 404 3.54 -8.73 -12.97
C SER A 404 4.50 -8.14 -14.02
N ILE A 405 3.96 -7.53 -15.08
CA ILE A 405 4.73 -6.87 -16.15
C ILE A 405 5.78 -5.92 -15.59
N GLU A 406 5.42 -5.09 -14.59
CA GLU A 406 6.36 -4.15 -13.99
C GLU A 406 7.51 -4.86 -13.27
N ASP A 407 7.23 -5.96 -12.58
CA ASP A 407 8.27 -6.71 -11.87
C ASP A 407 9.20 -7.44 -12.85
N ARG A 408 8.67 -8.01 -13.92
CA ARG A 408 9.45 -8.67 -14.97
C ARG A 408 10.38 -7.67 -15.67
N ALA A 409 9.85 -6.52 -16.08
CA ALA A 409 10.64 -5.45 -16.71
C ALA A 409 11.76 -4.95 -15.78
N ALA A 410 11.44 -4.63 -14.52
CA ALA A 410 12.42 -4.15 -13.57
C ALA A 410 13.51 -5.19 -13.26
N ALA A 411 13.13 -6.45 -13.09
CA ALA A 411 14.07 -7.53 -12.82
C ALA A 411 15.05 -7.70 -14.00
N CYS A 412 14.56 -7.73 -15.24
CA CYS A 412 15.43 -7.85 -16.42
C CYS A 412 16.41 -6.68 -16.54
N LEU A 413 15.98 -5.45 -16.24
CA LEU A 413 16.87 -4.28 -16.21
C LEU A 413 17.98 -4.39 -15.14
N ILE A 414 17.72 -5.08 -14.02
CA ILE A 414 18.75 -5.35 -13.00
C ILE A 414 19.69 -6.46 -13.46
N LEU A 415 19.13 -7.60 -13.89
CA LEU A 415 19.87 -8.83 -14.16
C LEU A 415 20.72 -8.76 -15.44
N LEU A 416 20.27 -8.02 -16.46
CA LEU A 416 20.92 -7.94 -17.77
C LEU A 416 21.75 -6.66 -17.95
N TYR A 417 21.25 -5.54 -17.43
CA TYR A 417 21.87 -4.22 -17.66
C TYR A 417 22.40 -3.58 -16.40
N ALA A 418 22.46 -4.34 -15.31
CA ALA A 418 23.00 -3.90 -14.03
C ALA A 418 22.44 -2.54 -13.60
N GLN A 419 21.14 -2.31 -13.74
CA GLN A 419 20.54 -1.01 -13.38
C GLN A 419 20.19 -0.93 -11.89
N PRO A 420 20.41 0.21 -11.20
CA PRO A 420 20.02 0.35 -9.81
C PRO A 420 18.49 0.47 -9.71
N ALA A 421 17.89 -0.17 -8.71
CA ALA A 421 16.44 -0.06 -8.44
C ALA A 421 15.96 1.40 -8.34
N ALA A 422 16.77 2.30 -7.80
CA ALA A 422 16.45 3.73 -7.71
C ALA A 422 16.37 4.42 -9.09
N LYS A 423 17.17 3.98 -10.06
CA LYS A 423 17.18 4.52 -11.42
C LYS A 423 16.01 3.94 -12.23
N ILE A 424 15.78 2.63 -12.13
CA ILE A 424 14.64 1.94 -12.75
C ILE A 424 13.34 2.59 -12.30
N ALA A 425 13.15 2.76 -10.99
CA ALA A 425 11.95 3.38 -10.45
C ALA A 425 11.72 4.79 -11.03
N ALA A 426 12.79 5.56 -11.30
CA ALA A 426 12.70 6.92 -11.82
C ALA A 426 12.66 7.00 -13.37
N LEU A 427 12.45 5.88 -14.07
CA LEU A 427 12.22 5.86 -15.52
C LEU A 427 10.86 6.43 -15.88
N THR A 428 10.83 7.11 -17.01
CA THR A 428 9.72 7.85 -17.57
C THR A 428 9.42 7.44 -18.99
N THR A 429 8.22 7.77 -19.49
CA THR A 429 7.83 7.54 -20.88
C THR A 429 8.74 8.26 -21.86
N SER A 430 9.31 9.41 -21.49
CA SER A 430 10.32 10.12 -22.30
C SER A 430 11.67 9.44 -22.35
N ASP A 431 11.94 8.43 -21.51
CA ASP A 431 13.15 7.61 -21.63
C ASP A 431 13.02 6.53 -22.70
N ILE A 432 11.82 6.32 -23.27
CA ILE A 432 11.57 5.35 -24.32
C ILE A 432 11.55 6.08 -25.67
N LYS A 433 12.31 5.57 -26.63
CA LYS A 433 12.26 5.99 -28.03
C LYS A 433 11.98 4.78 -28.90
N VAL A 434 11.02 4.88 -29.81
CA VAL A 434 10.77 3.86 -30.83
C VAL A 434 11.20 4.44 -32.18
N SER A 435 12.07 3.74 -32.90
CA SER A 435 12.57 4.13 -34.23
C SER A 435 12.72 2.88 -35.06
N ASP A 436 12.23 2.89 -36.31
CA ASP A 436 12.45 1.81 -37.28
C ASP A 436 12.03 0.40 -36.79
N GLY A 437 11.02 0.34 -35.91
CA GLY A 437 10.54 -0.90 -35.30
C GLY A 437 11.30 -1.33 -34.03
N ASP A 438 12.42 -0.68 -33.73
CA ASP A 438 13.25 -0.94 -32.56
C ASP A 438 12.88 -0.04 -31.38
N THR A 439 12.97 -0.60 -30.17
CA THR A 439 12.74 0.14 -28.91
C THR A 439 14.06 0.43 -28.22
N TYR A 440 14.31 1.71 -27.94
CA TYR A 440 15.48 2.18 -27.22
C TYR A 440 15.09 2.74 -25.85
N LEU A 441 15.92 2.48 -24.84
CA LEU A 441 15.75 2.97 -23.47
C LEU A 441 16.95 3.82 -23.04
N ALA A 442 16.69 5.05 -22.62
CA ALA A 442 17.70 5.96 -22.10
C ALA A 442 18.15 5.56 -20.69
N LEU A 443 19.13 4.65 -20.62
CA LEU A 443 19.81 4.29 -19.38
C LEU A 443 21.07 5.14 -19.17
N GLY A 444 21.88 5.38 -20.19
CA GLY A 444 23.05 6.26 -20.12
C GLY A 444 22.99 7.42 -21.11
N PRO A 445 24.13 8.09 -21.38
CA PRO A 445 24.23 9.10 -22.43
C PRO A 445 23.79 8.59 -23.81
N GLU A 446 24.12 7.34 -24.14
CA GLU A 446 23.65 6.68 -25.36
C GLU A 446 22.42 5.81 -25.04
N PRO A 447 21.34 5.90 -25.83
CA PRO A 447 20.15 5.10 -25.63
C PRO A 447 20.43 3.63 -25.99
N LEU A 448 20.03 2.73 -25.09
CA LEU A 448 20.24 1.29 -25.23
C LEU A 448 19.14 0.65 -26.07
N LEU A 449 19.49 -0.08 -27.12
CA LEU A 449 18.57 -0.95 -27.85
C LEU A 449 18.09 -2.09 -26.93
N LEU A 450 16.77 -2.20 -26.72
CA LEU A 450 16.18 -3.26 -25.91
C LEU A 450 16.04 -4.54 -26.72
N ILE A 451 16.45 -5.66 -26.13
CA ILE A 451 16.24 -6.99 -26.74
C ILE A 451 14.76 -7.40 -26.65
N PRO A 452 14.22 -8.11 -27.65
CA PRO A 452 12.96 -8.83 -27.49
C PRO A 452 13.10 -9.98 -26.47
N PRO A 453 12.11 -10.23 -25.57
CA PRO A 453 10.81 -9.54 -25.41
C PRO A 453 10.81 -8.41 -24.37
N LEU A 454 11.97 -7.91 -23.94
CA LEU A 454 12.05 -6.85 -22.92
C LEU A 454 11.47 -5.51 -23.42
N ASP A 455 11.67 -5.22 -24.70
CA ASP A 455 11.03 -4.10 -25.41
C ASP A 455 9.51 -4.06 -25.19
N ALA A 456 8.80 -5.16 -25.39
CA ALA A 456 7.37 -5.30 -25.20
C ALA A 456 6.98 -5.12 -23.72
N LEU A 457 7.79 -5.63 -22.79
CA LEU A 457 7.55 -5.43 -21.35
C LEU A 457 7.68 -3.96 -20.94
N VAL A 458 8.66 -3.24 -21.48
CA VAL A 458 8.91 -1.83 -21.16
C VAL A 458 7.88 -0.92 -21.81
N THR A 459 7.51 -1.17 -23.07
CA THR A 459 6.50 -0.39 -23.80
C THR A 459 5.08 -0.62 -23.28
N ALA A 460 4.80 -1.75 -22.62
CA ALA A 460 3.54 -1.99 -21.91
C ALA A 460 3.40 -1.17 -20.61
N LEU A 461 4.42 -0.38 -20.21
CA LEU A 461 4.38 0.51 -19.05
C LEU A 461 4.00 1.95 -19.43
N PRO A 462 3.34 2.70 -18.53
CA PRO A 462 2.88 2.29 -17.21
C PRO A 462 1.57 1.49 -17.22
N VAL A 463 1.51 0.47 -16.34
CA VAL A 463 0.25 -0.25 -16.09
C VAL A 463 -0.65 0.59 -15.19
N ALA A 464 -1.89 0.85 -15.65
CA ALA A 464 -2.89 1.57 -14.88
C ALA A 464 -3.15 0.87 -13.54
N LYS A 465 -2.96 1.60 -12.42
CA LYS A 465 -3.15 1.02 -11.10
C LYS A 465 -4.66 0.87 -10.81
N PRO A 466 -5.09 -0.27 -10.26
CA PRO A 466 -6.52 -0.51 -10.06
C PRO A 466 -7.16 0.27 -8.88
N PHE A 467 -6.40 1.02 -8.08
CA PHE A 467 -6.89 1.55 -6.79
C PHE A 467 -6.36 2.94 -6.39
N GLY A 468 -7.23 3.75 -5.78
CA GLY A 468 -6.90 4.97 -5.02
C GLY A 468 -6.88 6.27 -5.83
N THR A 469 -7.01 7.43 -5.17
CA THR A 469 -6.99 8.75 -5.84
C THR A 469 -5.64 9.04 -6.48
N ALA A 470 -4.58 8.52 -5.88
CA ALA A 470 -3.25 8.54 -6.46
C ALA A 470 -3.14 7.84 -7.82
N SER A 471 -4.09 6.97 -8.19
CA SER A 471 -4.13 6.41 -9.55
C SER A 471 -4.77 7.35 -10.56
N THR A 472 -5.76 8.14 -10.15
CA THR A 472 -6.41 9.14 -11.01
C THR A 472 -5.49 10.35 -11.20
N LEU A 473 -4.86 10.79 -10.11
CA LEU A 473 -3.83 11.82 -10.08
C LEU A 473 -2.41 11.25 -10.28
N ALA A 474 -2.32 10.05 -10.85
CA ALA A 474 -1.02 9.49 -11.20
C ALA A 474 -0.44 10.33 -12.33
N ASP A 475 0.81 10.76 -12.17
CA ASP A 475 1.54 11.36 -13.26
C ASP A 475 1.88 10.25 -14.26
N PRO A 476 1.28 10.26 -15.48
CA PRO A 476 1.41 9.18 -16.45
C PRO A 476 2.83 9.09 -17.00
N ARG A 477 3.69 10.07 -16.72
CA ARG A 477 5.07 10.06 -17.19
C ARG A 477 5.89 8.92 -16.60
N TRP A 478 5.58 8.42 -15.40
CA TRP A 478 6.43 7.43 -14.73
C TRP A 478 6.10 6.02 -15.20
N LEU A 479 7.09 5.27 -15.73
CA LEU A 479 6.88 3.87 -16.12
C LEU A 479 6.53 2.99 -14.91
N PHE A 480 7.16 3.27 -13.77
CA PHE A 480 6.94 2.58 -12.51
C PHE A 480 6.19 3.50 -11.55
N THR A 481 4.86 3.49 -11.62
CA THR A 481 4.02 4.39 -10.82
C THR A 481 3.99 4.01 -9.33
N GLY A 482 4.06 5.03 -8.48
CA GLY A 482 4.03 4.91 -7.02
C GLY A 482 2.63 4.90 -6.42
N LYS A 483 2.56 4.77 -5.09
CA LYS A 483 1.29 4.87 -4.34
C LYS A 483 0.87 6.32 -4.06
N ASN A 484 1.80 7.26 -4.07
CA ASN A 484 1.50 8.68 -3.88
C ASN A 484 1.34 9.33 -5.26
N ALA A 485 0.33 10.19 -5.38
CA ALA A 485 0.05 10.92 -6.61
C ALA A 485 1.29 11.69 -7.09
N GLY A 486 1.50 11.73 -8.41
CA GLY A 486 2.65 12.43 -9.00
C GLY A 486 4.04 11.83 -8.74
N THR A 487 4.15 10.63 -8.14
CA THR A 487 5.45 10.04 -7.79
C THR A 487 5.65 8.65 -8.38
N HIS A 488 6.90 8.31 -8.67
CA HIS A 488 7.28 6.96 -9.02
C HIS A 488 7.28 6.00 -7.82
N LEU A 489 7.35 4.70 -8.10
CA LEU A 489 7.49 3.64 -7.12
C LEU A 489 8.68 3.92 -6.19
N HIS A 490 8.49 3.77 -4.90
CA HIS A 490 9.60 3.96 -3.96
C HIS A 490 10.67 2.89 -4.20
N PRO A 491 11.98 3.24 -4.31
CA PRO A 491 13.04 2.28 -4.61
C PRO A 491 13.08 1.08 -3.64
N THR A 492 12.87 1.31 -2.35
CA THR A 492 12.79 0.22 -1.34
C THR A 492 11.59 -0.71 -1.58
N SER A 493 10.48 -0.18 -2.09
CA SER A 493 9.34 -1.01 -2.47
C SER A 493 9.67 -1.86 -3.69
N LEU A 494 10.39 -1.31 -4.68
CA LEU A 494 10.89 -2.11 -5.80
C LEU A 494 11.87 -3.19 -5.33
N MET A 495 12.84 -2.85 -4.48
CA MET A 495 13.76 -3.83 -3.89
C MET A 495 13.04 -4.95 -3.14
N ALA A 496 11.99 -4.63 -2.36
CA ALA A 496 11.18 -5.64 -1.70
C ALA A 496 10.38 -6.53 -2.67
N ARG A 497 10.00 -6.01 -3.85
CA ARG A 497 9.42 -6.83 -4.93
C ARG A 497 10.48 -7.75 -5.54
N MET A 498 11.67 -7.23 -5.82
CA MET A 498 12.80 -8.01 -6.36
C MET A 498 13.25 -9.13 -5.42
N ASN A 499 13.35 -8.87 -4.11
CA ASN A 499 13.67 -9.89 -3.11
C ASN A 499 12.65 -11.05 -3.11
N ARG A 500 11.37 -10.78 -3.37
CA ARG A 500 10.34 -11.83 -3.48
C ARG A 500 10.49 -12.70 -4.73
N LEU A 501 11.24 -12.23 -5.72
CA LEU A 501 11.63 -12.99 -6.91
C LEU A 501 12.99 -13.69 -6.75
N GLY A 502 13.58 -13.68 -5.55
CA GLY A 502 14.93 -14.21 -5.32
C GLY A 502 16.07 -13.27 -5.73
N ILE A 503 15.77 -12.02 -6.11
CA ILE A 503 16.78 -11.07 -6.60
C ILE A 503 17.27 -10.20 -5.45
N ILE A 504 18.49 -10.49 -4.97
CA ILE A 504 19.21 -9.61 -4.05
C ILE A 504 19.87 -8.51 -4.87
N THR A 505 19.20 -7.35 -4.99
CA THR A 505 19.51 -6.33 -5.99
C THR A 505 20.98 -5.88 -6.05
N ARG A 506 21.70 -5.88 -4.93
CA ARG A 506 23.14 -5.52 -4.92
C ARG A 506 24.01 -6.65 -5.48
N ALA A 507 23.80 -7.87 -5.02
CA ALA A 507 24.55 -9.04 -5.48
C ALA A 507 24.29 -9.29 -6.98
N SER A 508 23.03 -9.35 -7.38
CA SER A 508 22.67 -9.58 -8.80
C SER A 508 23.18 -8.48 -9.74
N ARG A 509 23.21 -7.22 -9.27
CA ARG A 509 23.81 -6.12 -10.02
C ARG A 509 25.33 -6.30 -10.15
N ASN A 510 26.02 -6.73 -9.10
CA ASN A 510 27.47 -6.99 -9.17
C ASN A 510 27.77 -8.11 -10.17
N THR A 511 27.00 -9.20 -10.14
CA THR A 511 27.08 -10.30 -11.12
C THR A 511 26.84 -9.80 -12.55
N ALA A 512 25.82 -8.96 -12.77
CA ALA A 512 25.57 -8.35 -14.08
C ALA A 512 26.72 -7.41 -14.54
N LEU A 513 27.33 -6.65 -13.62
CA LEU A 513 28.47 -5.79 -13.93
C LEU A 513 29.72 -6.58 -14.32
N LEU A 514 30.00 -7.70 -13.64
CA LEU A 514 31.08 -8.60 -14.02
C LEU A 514 30.87 -9.18 -15.42
N HIS A 515 29.65 -9.62 -15.72
CA HIS A 515 29.31 -10.13 -17.04
C HIS A 515 29.46 -9.06 -18.14
N LEU A 516 28.97 -7.84 -17.90
CA LEU A 516 29.14 -6.74 -18.85
C LEU A 516 30.62 -6.38 -19.03
N ALA A 517 31.41 -6.36 -17.96
CA ALA A 517 32.82 -6.03 -18.00
C ALA A 517 33.69 -7.08 -18.72
N SER A 518 33.28 -8.36 -18.67
CA SER A 518 33.96 -9.45 -19.38
C SER A 518 33.60 -9.55 -20.86
N THR A 519 32.42 -9.04 -21.25
CA THR A 519 31.91 -9.18 -22.62
C THR A 519 31.91 -7.88 -23.42
N THR A 520 32.01 -6.72 -22.76
CA THR A 520 31.85 -5.41 -23.38
C THR A 520 32.95 -4.45 -22.94
N PRO A 521 33.55 -3.66 -23.86
CA PRO A 521 34.54 -2.64 -23.52
C PRO A 521 34.00 -1.62 -22.50
N PRO A 522 34.81 -1.19 -21.50
CA PRO A 522 34.42 -0.23 -20.47
C PRO A 522 33.72 1.04 -20.96
N ALA A 523 34.23 1.63 -22.04
CA ALA A 523 33.65 2.84 -22.62
C ALA A 523 32.21 2.61 -23.14
N VAL A 524 31.96 1.46 -23.77
CA VAL A 524 30.68 1.14 -24.39
C VAL A 524 29.63 0.87 -23.31
N PHE A 525 29.89 -0.05 -22.37
CA PHE A 525 28.87 -0.32 -21.35
C PHE A 525 28.72 0.83 -20.34
N ALA A 526 29.75 1.65 -20.10
CA ALA A 526 29.58 2.90 -19.34
C ALA A 526 28.59 3.85 -20.02
N SER A 527 28.72 4.04 -21.34
CA SER A 527 27.84 4.90 -22.15
C SER A 527 26.41 4.38 -22.19
N LEU A 528 26.21 3.07 -22.36
CA LEU A 528 24.87 2.47 -22.45
C LEU A 528 24.18 2.36 -21.08
N THR A 529 24.90 1.93 -20.04
CA THR A 529 24.30 1.68 -18.71
C THR A 529 24.28 2.90 -17.80
N GLY A 530 25.00 3.97 -18.17
CA GLY A 530 25.08 5.23 -17.44
C GLY A 530 25.85 5.15 -16.11
N ILE A 531 26.87 4.30 -16.04
CA ILE A 531 27.86 4.31 -14.94
C ILE A 531 29.07 5.15 -15.33
N SER A 532 29.84 5.65 -14.35
CA SER A 532 31.06 6.41 -14.66
C SER A 532 32.12 5.52 -15.31
N ILE A 533 32.90 6.08 -16.24
CA ILE A 533 33.99 5.35 -16.90
C ILE A 533 34.97 4.75 -15.88
N GLY A 534 35.35 5.50 -14.84
CA GLY A 534 36.23 4.98 -13.79
C GLY A 534 35.62 3.81 -13.01
N THR A 535 34.29 3.76 -12.86
CA THR A 535 33.62 2.58 -12.28
C THR A 535 33.67 1.41 -13.25
N ALA A 536 33.42 1.63 -14.55
CA ALA A 536 33.47 0.58 -15.57
C ALA A 536 34.87 -0.03 -15.69
N THR A 537 35.92 0.79 -15.75
CA THR A 537 37.33 0.34 -15.79
C THR A 537 37.66 -0.52 -14.58
N ARG A 538 37.26 -0.10 -13.37
CA ARG A 538 37.48 -0.89 -12.16
C ARG A 538 36.79 -2.26 -12.19
N TRP A 539 35.61 -2.36 -12.79
CA TRP A 539 34.96 -3.67 -12.96
C TRP A 539 35.67 -4.56 -13.99
N ALA A 540 36.24 -3.98 -15.04
CA ALA A 540 37.04 -4.73 -16.02
C ALA A 540 38.41 -5.19 -15.47
N GLU A 541 39.02 -4.39 -14.59
CA GLU A 541 40.23 -4.81 -13.85
C GLU A 541 39.93 -6.03 -12.96
N LEU A 542 38.77 -6.05 -12.29
CA LEU A 542 38.34 -7.18 -11.45
C LEU A 542 38.10 -8.48 -12.25
N THR A 543 37.72 -8.39 -13.53
CA THR A 543 37.54 -9.57 -14.40
C THR A 543 38.84 -10.02 -15.08
N GLY A 544 39.95 -9.30 -14.87
CA GLY A 544 41.22 -9.56 -15.58
C GLY A 544 41.16 -9.29 -17.08
N SER A 545 40.15 -8.56 -17.55
CA SER A 545 39.95 -8.30 -18.98
C SER A 545 40.79 -7.11 -19.44
N ALA A 546 41.88 -7.36 -20.17
CA ALA A 546 42.74 -6.33 -20.73
C ALA A 546 42.15 -5.74 -22.02
N TRP A 547 41.48 -4.59 -21.93
CA TRP A 547 40.87 -3.89 -23.08
C TRP A 547 41.81 -2.85 -23.74
N ASN A 548 43.14 -3.02 -23.63
CA ASN A 548 44.15 -2.03 -24.01
C ASN A 548 44.16 -1.59 -25.51
N ASN A 549 43.40 -2.26 -26.37
CA ASN A 549 43.40 -1.99 -27.82
C ASN A 549 42.10 -1.36 -28.37
N TYR A 550 41.06 -1.14 -27.55
CA TYR A 550 39.76 -0.67 -28.07
C TYR A 550 39.74 0.82 -28.45
N ALA A 551 40.72 1.61 -28.01
CA ALA A 551 40.81 3.05 -28.33
C ALA A 551 41.18 3.36 -29.80
N GLY A 552 41.57 2.35 -30.60
CA GLY A 552 41.98 2.54 -32.00
C GLY A 552 40.85 2.54 -33.05
N ALA A 553 39.61 2.20 -32.68
CA ALA A 553 38.53 1.88 -33.64
C ALA A 553 37.46 2.97 -33.83
N ARG A 554 37.67 4.20 -33.36
CA ARG A 554 36.84 5.36 -33.74
C ARG A 554 37.64 6.31 -34.64
N ARG A 555 37.51 6.11 -35.96
CA ARG A 555 37.69 7.15 -36.98
C ARG A 555 36.43 7.24 -37.81
#